data_AF-A0A838DI00-F1
#
_entry.id   AF-A0A838DI00-F1
#
_cell.length_a   1.000
_cell.length_b   1.000
_cell.length_c   1.000
_cell.angle_alpha   90.00
_cell.angle_beta   90.00
_cell.angle_gamma   90.00
#
_symmetry.space_group_name_H-M   'P 1'
#
loop_
_entity.id
_entity.type
_entity.pdbx_description
1 polymer ?
#
loop_
_entity_poly.entity_id
_entity_poly.type
_entity_poly.pdbx_seq_one_letter_code
_entity_poly.pdbx_strand_id
1 'polypeptide(L)' 'MDPYARPSERRTGANRPKIQHVAPDAAQPPTRRERQAEKEAVAAERRAIKKSARQHLKQKLSSEVDDLP' A
#
# COMPACT_ATOMS: atom_id res chain seq x y z
N MET A 1 0.25 -15.87 -45.64
CA MET A 1 1.58 -15.23 -45.57
C MET A 1 1.36 -13.76 -45.30
N ASP A 2 2.11 -13.16 -44.38
CA ASP A 2 2.06 -11.72 -44.15
C ASP A 2 2.67 -11.01 -45.38
N PRO A 3 1.90 -10.22 -46.15
CA PRO A 3 2.36 -9.62 -47.39
C PRO A 3 3.42 -8.53 -47.18
N TYR A 4 3.64 -8.10 -45.94
CA TYR A 4 4.61 -7.06 -45.60
C TYR A 4 5.87 -7.59 -44.90
N ALA A 5 5.92 -8.88 -44.57
CA ALA A 5 7.07 -9.48 -43.89
C ALA A 5 8.22 -9.75 -44.89
N ARG A 6 9.46 -9.54 -44.44
CA ARG A 6 10.62 -9.87 -45.30
C ARG A 6 10.78 -11.39 -45.45
N PRO A 7 11.28 -11.89 -46.59
CA PRO A 7 11.43 -13.34 -46.83
C PRO A 7 12.28 -14.09 -45.80
N SER A 8 13.20 -13.42 -45.10
CA SER A 8 14.07 -13.99 -44.06
C SER A 8 13.72 -13.57 -42.64
N GLU A 9 12.58 -12.91 -42.44
CA GLU A 9 12.18 -12.38 -41.14
C GLU A 9 11.70 -13.50 -40.22
N ARG A 10 12.41 -13.68 -39.09
CA ARG A 10 12.03 -14.63 -38.04
C ARG A 10 11.17 -13.93 -37.01
N ARG A 11 9.97 -14.46 -36.73
CA ARG A 11 9.07 -13.96 -35.69
C ARG A 11 9.58 -14.30 -34.29
N THR A 12 10.66 -13.67 -33.86
CA THR A 12 11.33 -13.93 -32.57
C THR A 12 10.62 -13.27 -31.38
N GLY A 13 9.67 -12.35 -31.61
CA GLY A 13 8.97 -11.61 -30.55
C GLY A 13 8.23 -12.49 -29.54
N ALA A 14 7.71 -13.64 -29.96
CA ALA A 14 7.04 -14.59 -29.06
C ALA A 14 8.01 -15.35 -28.13
N ASN A 15 9.23 -15.58 -28.61
CA ASN A 15 10.27 -16.36 -27.90
C ASN A 15 11.32 -15.45 -27.24
N ARG A 16 11.09 -14.14 -27.19
CA ARG A 16 12.03 -13.20 -26.57
C ARG A 16 12.01 -13.38 -25.04
N PRO A 17 13.16 -13.58 -24.38
CA PRO A 17 13.19 -13.62 -22.92
C PRO A 17 12.77 -12.25 -22.37
N LYS A 18 11.87 -12.26 -21.39
CA LYS A 18 11.50 -11.05 -20.65
C LYS A 18 12.64 -10.69 -19.71
N ILE A 19 13.32 -9.58 -20.00
CA ILE A 19 14.36 -9.06 -19.12
C ILE A 19 13.67 -8.46 -17.90
N GLN A 20 13.90 -9.04 -16.73
CA GLN A 20 13.52 -8.46 -15.45
C GLN A 20 14.77 -7.82 -14.85
N HIS A 21 14.68 -6.52 -14.51
CA HIS A 21 15.79 -5.76 -13.92
C HIS A 21 15.99 -6.05 -12.42
N VAL A 22 15.08 -6.83 -11.82
CA VAL A 22 15.08 -7.17 -10.40
C VAL A 22 15.01 -8.69 -10.30
N ALA A 23 15.87 -9.28 -9.46
CA ALA A 23 15.85 -10.72 -9.21
C ALA A 23 14.47 -11.14 -8.66
N PRO A 24 13.95 -12.32 -9.01
CA PRO A 24 12.63 -12.78 -8.54
C PRO A 24 12.53 -12.90 -7.01
N ASP A 25 13.67 -13.01 -6.33
CA ASP A 25 13.81 -13.13 -4.87
C ASP A 25 14.11 -11.79 -4.16
N ALA A 26 14.37 -10.72 -4.92
CA ALA A 26 14.56 -9.40 -4.35
C ALA A 26 13.18 -8.81 -4.02
N ALA A 27 12.67 -9.19 -2.85
CA ALA A 27 11.48 -8.67 -2.17
C ALA A 27 10.39 -8.21 -3.15
N GLN A 28 9.58 -9.16 -3.63
CA GLN A 28 8.43 -8.87 -4.47
C GLN A 28 7.64 -7.69 -3.89
N PRO A 29 7.29 -6.68 -4.71
CA PRO A 29 6.55 -5.53 -4.21
C PRO A 29 5.21 -6.01 -3.62
N PRO A 30 4.78 -5.42 -2.49
CA PRO A 30 3.60 -5.90 -1.79
C PRO A 30 2.38 -5.86 -2.71
N THR A 31 1.54 -6.89 -2.60
CA THR A 31 0.33 -6.99 -3.41
C THR A 31 -0.59 -5.81 -3.09
N ARG A 32 -1.53 -5.51 -4.00
CA ARG A 32 -2.51 -4.43 -3.75
C ARG A 32 -3.27 -4.62 -2.43
N ARG A 33 -3.57 -5.88 -2.06
CA ARG A 33 -4.29 -6.23 -0.83
C ARG A 33 -3.45 -5.94 0.41
N GLU A 34 -2.18 -6.36 0.41
CA GLU A 34 -1.25 -6.09 1.50
C GLU A 34 -1.11 -4.59 1.74
N ARG A 35 -0.92 -3.80 0.67
CA ARG A 35 -0.83 -2.33 0.79
C ARG A 35 -2.10 -1.69 1.35
N GLN A 36 -3.27 -2.26 1.07
CA GLN A 36 -4.53 -1.75 1.63
C GLN A 36 -4.63 -2.10 3.11
N ALA A 37 -4.31 -3.34 3.49
CA ALA A 37 -4.31 -3.79 4.88
C ALA A 37 -3.35 -2.96 5.75
N GLU A 38 -2.12 -2.70 5.26
CA GLU A 38 -1.14 -1.84 5.95
C GLU A 38 -1.67 -0.42 6.16
N LYS A 39 -2.28 0.17 5.12
CA LYS A 39 -2.86 1.52 5.21
C LYS A 39 -4.03 1.58 6.20
N GLU A 40 -4.87 0.56 6.22
CA GLU A 40 -6.00 0.45 7.15
C GLU A 40 -5.51 0.29 8.59
N ALA A 41 -4.47 -0.53 8.83
CA ALA A 41 -3.83 -0.68 10.14
C ALA A 41 -3.30 0.65 10.66
N VAL A 42 -2.52 1.38 9.85
CA VAL A 42 -1.99 2.71 10.22
C VAL A 42 -3.13 3.71 10.50
N ALA A 43 -4.20 3.68 9.70
CA ALA A 43 -5.35 4.55 9.93
C ALA A 43 -6.09 4.20 11.24
N ALA A 44 -6.22 2.92 11.57
CA ALA A 44 -6.83 2.45 12.80
C ALA A 44 -6.02 2.88 14.03
N GLU A 45 -4.69 2.74 13.99
CA GLU A 45 -3.79 3.21 15.04
C GLU A 45 -3.93 4.71 15.28
N ARG A 46 -3.91 5.51 14.21
CA ARG A 46 -4.09 6.97 14.31
C ARG A 46 -5.45 7.33 14.93
N ARG A 47 -6.51 6.61 14.56
CA ARG A 47 -7.84 6.82 15.17
C ARG A 47 -7.85 6.44 16.65
N ALA A 48 -7.19 5.35 17.04
CA ALA A 48 -7.09 4.93 18.43
C ALA A 48 -6.39 5.98 19.30
N ILE A 49 -5.25 6.52 18.83
CA ILE A 49 -4.51 7.59 19.52
C ILE A 49 -5.37 8.84 19.68
N LYS A 50 -6.03 9.27 18.60
CA LYS A 50 -6.90 10.45 18.66
C LYS A 50 -8.09 10.25 19.62
N LYS A 51 -8.65 9.03 19.66
CA LYS A 51 -9.76 8.67 20.55
C LYS A 51 -9.32 8.71 22.01
N SER A 52 -8.18 8.11 22.35
CA SER A 52 -7.66 8.14 23.73
C SER A 52 -7.35 9.56 24.18
N ALA A 53 -6.69 10.36 23.34
CA ALA A 53 -6.42 11.77 23.63
C ALA A 53 -7.70 12.58 23.87
N ARG A 54 -8.73 12.37 23.05
CA ARG A 54 -10.04 13.02 23.23
C ARG A 54 -10.73 12.61 24.52
N GLN A 55 -10.71 11.32 24.86
CA GLN A 55 -11.30 10.81 26.10
C GLN A 55 -10.61 11.38 27.33
N HIS A 56 -9.27 11.38 27.32
CA HIS A 56 -8.47 11.96 28.40
C HIS A 56 -8.72 13.47 28.56
N LEU A 57 -8.78 14.22 27.46
CA LEU A 57 -9.12 15.64 27.50
C LEU A 57 -10.53 15.87 28.06
N LYS A 58 -11.50 15.05 27.67
CA LYS A 58 -12.87 15.14 28.20
C LYS A 58 -12.89 14.92 29.72
N GLN A 59 -12.15 13.92 30.21
CA GLN A 59 -12.04 13.63 31.64
C GLN A 59 -11.43 14.81 32.42
N LYS A 60 -10.36 15.41 31.87
CA LYS A 60 -9.75 16.61 32.46
C LYS A 60 -10.72 17.79 32.55
N LEU A 61 -11.44 18.06 31.46
CA LEU A 61 -12.42 19.15 31.45
C LEU A 61 -13.59 18.88 32.40
N SER A 62 -14.06 17.64 32.52
CA SER A 62 -15.11 17.32 33.49
C SER A 62 -14.62 17.48 34.93
N SER A 63 -13.42 16.99 35.26
CA SER A 63 -12.87 17.18 36.61
C SER A 63 -12.65 18.66 36.93
N GLU A 64 -12.15 19.44 35.97
CA GLU A 64 -11.99 20.89 36.15
C GLU A 64 -13.33 21.58 36.41
N VAL A 65 -14.42 21.17 35.76
CA VAL A 65 -15.77 21.71 36.01
C VAL A 65 -16.31 21.29 37.37
N ASP A 66 -16.08 20.04 37.77
CA ASP A 66 -16.52 19.52 39.08
C ASP A 66 -15.75 20.16 40.25
N ASP A 67 -14.50 20.57 40.01
CA ASP A 67 -13.63 21.26 40.98
C ASP A 67 -13.88 22.79 41.04
N LEU A 68 -14.77 23.34 40.21
CA LEU A 68 -15.15 24.76 40.30
C LEU A 68 -16.05 25.00 41.53
N PRO A 69 -15.78 26.06 42.33
CA PRO A 69 -16.52 26.39 43.55
C PRO A 69 -17.96 26.88 43.31
#